data_AF-A0A243S703-F1
#
_entry.id   AF-A0A243S703-F1
#
_cell.length_a   1.000
_cell.length_b   1.000
_cell.length_c   1.000
_cell.angle_alpha   90.00
_cell.angle_beta   90.00
_cell.angle_gamma   90.00
#
_symmetry.space_group_name_H-M   'P 1'
#
loop_
_entity.id
_entity.type
_entity.pdbx_description
1 polymer ?
#
loop_
_entity_poly.entity_id
_entity_poly.type
_entity_poly.pdbx_seq_one_letter_code
_entity_poly.pdbx_strand_id
1 'polypeptide(L)'
;MGDARRDPPVRALRAVRARSAVPGGGSRRVIPLDSSAQPASPRRTETRHHPEGSTCHHFTFHRLTCDEYDQLRARAAGRCELCTTPESETGGRRLVVDHFWDAGTEVRFVRGLLCDRCNAVMACFDERKAWGVASRQWEDAARNYEARSFQQPTAEAWSLVSEVRKARRARRERMRPTRSEPARLASSDGRLDASVRIPLDRPSDAAAALRAAMTADQLAALIAALQSSQSEAA
;
A
#
# COMPACT_ATOMS: atom_id res chain seq x y z
N MET A 1 26.99 27.74 -41.60
CA MET A 1 25.96 28.79 -41.55
C MET A 1 24.80 28.23 -40.75
N GLY A 2 24.82 28.52 -39.45
CA GLY A 2 23.87 27.99 -38.48
C GLY A 2 22.75 28.97 -38.17
N ASP A 3 21.78 28.44 -37.43
CA ASP A 3 20.74 29.10 -36.64
C ASP A 3 19.76 30.04 -37.32
N ALA A 4 18.48 29.66 -37.28
CA ALA A 4 17.49 30.33 -36.40
C ALA A 4 16.07 29.90 -36.78
N ARG A 5 15.46 29.02 -35.97
CA ARG A 5 13.99 28.98 -35.84
C ARG A 5 13.67 29.06 -34.36
N ARG A 6 13.31 30.27 -33.92
CA ARG A 6 12.80 30.54 -32.57
C ARG A 6 11.29 30.36 -32.59
N ASP A 7 10.79 29.38 -31.86
CA ASP A 7 9.37 29.29 -31.52
C ASP A 7 9.01 30.32 -30.44
N PRO A 8 7.83 30.96 -30.51
CA PRO A 8 7.35 31.85 -29.46
C PRO A 8 6.74 31.07 -28.28
N PRO A 9 6.74 31.67 -27.06
CA PRO A 9 6.34 30.98 -25.85
C PRO A 9 4.82 30.86 -25.71
N VAL A 10 4.34 29.65 -25.46
CA VAL A 10 2.96 29.38 -25.05
C VAL A 10 2.75 29.89 -23.62
N ARG A 11 2.01 30.98 -23.47
CA ARG A 11 1.57 31.52 -22.18
C ARG A 11 0.56 30.56 -21.52
N ALA A 12 0.98 29.92 -20.44
CA ALA A 12 0.11 29.15 -19.55
C ALA A 12 -0.77 30.09 -18.71
N LEU A 13 -2.08 30.07 -18.96
CA LEU A 13 -3.08 30.62 -18.04
C LEU A 13 -3.26 29.64 -16.86
N ARG A 14 -2.58 29.93 -15.75
CA ARG A 14 -2.88 29.30 -14.45
C ARG A 14 -4.15 29.92 -13.89
N ALA A 15 -5.26 29.17 -13.94
CA ALA A 15 -6.41 29.45 -13.10
C ALA A 15 -6.07 29.12 -11.64
N VAL A 16 -5.88 30.16 -10.83
CA VAL A 16 -5.79 30.06 -9.37
C VAL A 16 -7.19 29.71 -8.85
N ARG A 17 -7.43 28.42 -8.55
CA ARG A 17 -8.62 28.02 -7.80
C ARG A 17 -8.50 28.54 -6.38
N ALA A 18 -9.45 29.40 -5.98
CA ALA A 18 -9.66 29.82 -4.61
C ALA A 18 -9.80 28.59 -3.71
N ARG A 19 -8.90 28.47 -2.72
CA ARG A 19 -9.04 27.50 -1.64
C ARG A 19 -10.08 28.05 -0.67
N SER A 20 -11.23 27.40 -0.60
CA SER A 20 -12.20 27.62 0.46
C SER A 20 -11.53 27.41 1.81
N ALA A 21 -11.50 28.46 2.61
CA ALA A 21 -11.13 28.39 4.01
C ALA A 21 -12.11 27.46 4.74
N VAL A 22 -11.59 26.42 5.38
CA VAL A 22 -12.35 25.59 6.32
C VAL A 22 -12.14 26.20 7.71
N PRO A 23 -13.16 26.79 8.34
CA PRO A 23 -13.08 27.17 9.74
C PRO A 23 -13.35 25.93 10.59
N GLY A 24 -12.44 25.62 11.52
CA GLY A 24 -12.62 24.47 12.40
C GLY A 24 -11.45 24.26 13.34
N GLY A 25 -11.33 25.14 14.34
CA GLY A 25 -10.47 24.94 15.49
C GLY A 25 -10.92 23.74 16.30
N GLY A 26 -10.41 22.56 15.94
CA GLY A 26 -10.48 21.37 16.77
C GLY A 26 -9.38 21.45 17.82
N SER A 27 -9.76 21.72 19.06
CA SER A 27 -8.91 21.56 20.23
C SER A 27 -8.22 20.19 20.17
N ARG A 28 -6.89 20.19 19.98
CA ARG A 28 -6.05 18.99 19.98
C ARG A 28 -6.09 18.38 21.39
N ARG A 29 -7.06 17.51 21.63
CA ARG A 29 -6.99 16.60 22.78
C ARG A 29 -5.89 15.60 22.48
N VAL A 30 -4.69 15.89 22.99
CA VAL A 30 -3.63 14.90 23.13
C VAL A 30 -4.18 13.86 24.10
N ILE A 31 -4.54 12.70 23.57
CA ILE A 31 -4.98 11.57 24.40
C ILE A 31 -3.78 11.19 25.27
N PRO A 32 -3.88 11.27 26.61
CA PRO A 32 -2.81 10.81 27.47
C PRO A 32 -2.76 9.29 27.31
N LEU A 33 -1.72 8.81 26.62
CA LEU A 33 -1.31 7.41 26.78
C LEU A 33 -0.98 7.24 28.26
N ASP A 34 -1.78 6.42 28.93
CA ASP A 34 -1.74 6.14 30.36
C ASP A 34 -0.28 5.90 30.81
N SER A 35 0.31 6.97 31.34
CA SER A 35 1.71 7.05 31.74
C SER A 35 1.83 6.51 33.15
N SER A 36 1.59 5.20 33.28
CA SER A 36 2.15 4.46 34.41
C SER A 36 3.65 4.71 34.37
N ALA A 37 4.15 5.46 35.36
CA ALA A 37 5.52 5.97 35.43
C ALA A 37 6.56 4.84 35.43
N GLN A 38 6.86 4.29 34.26
CA GLN A 38 8.05 3.49 34.07
C GLN A 38 9.26 4.40 34.29
N PRO A 39 10.26 3.98 35.09
CA PRO A 39 11.48 4.75 35.27
C PRO A 39 12.01 5.13 33.89
N ALA A 40 12.49 6.36 33.74
CA ALA A 40 13.04 6.87 32.50
C ALA A 40 14.22 5.99 32.07
N SER A 41 13.92 4.93 31.32
CA SER A 41 14.94 4.07 30.74
C SER A 41 15.84 4.95 29.87
N PRO A 42 17.14 4.63 29.74
CA PRO A 42 18.08 5.39 28.92
C PRO A 42 17.70 5.25 27.43
N ARG A 43 16.65 5.98 27.01
CA ARG A 43 15.87 5.80 25.77
C ARG A 43 16.62 6.07 24.46
N ARG A 44 17.95 6.25 24.45
CA ARG A 44 18.68 6.66 23.23
C ARG A 44 20.04 6.03 22.99
N THR A 45 20.65 5.33 23.95
CA THR A 45 22.06 4.92 23.82
C THR A 45 22.27 3.46 23.43
N GLU A 46 21.22 2.65 23.36
CA GLU A 46 21.37 1.25 22.99
C GLU A 46 21.45 1.10 21.47
N THR A 47 22.67 1.02 20.95
CA THR A 47 22.95 0.71 19.54
C THR A 47 23.13 -0.79 19.32
N ARG A 48 22.44 -1.66 20.10
CA ARG A 48 22.70 -3.11 20.14
C ARG A 48 22.53 -3.83 18.79
N HIS A 49 21.80 -3.23 17.84
CA HIS A 49 21.53 -3.79 16.51
C HIS A 49 22.27 -3.08 15.36
N HIS A 50 23.16 -2.14 15.65
CA HIS A 50 23.93 -1.41 14.64
C HIS A 50 25.39 -1.21 15.09
N PRO A 51 26.31 -0.88 14.16
CA PRO A 51 27.66 -0.46 14.53
C PRO A 51 27.63 0.71 15.51
N GLU A 52 28.64 0.79 16.37
CA GLU A 52 28.79 1.86 17.37
C GLU A 52 28.60 3.25 16.73
N GLY A 53 27.89 4.14 17.43
CA GLY A 53 27.60 5.50 16.97
C GLY A 53 26.38 5.65 16.05
N SER A 54 25.68 4.57 15.69
CA SER A 54 24.46 4.62 14.88
C SER A 54 23.19 4.28 15.67
N THR A 55 22.11 5.04 15.46
CA THR A 55 20.80 4.73 16.08
C THR A 55 20.13 3.55 15.37
N CYS A 56 19.53 2.64 16.15
CA CYS A 56 18.84 1.49 15.57
C CYS A 56 17.62 1.88 14.73
N HIS A 57 17.45 1.25 13.56
CA HIS A 57 16.32 1.54 12.66
C HIS A 57 14.95 1.38 13.33
N HIS A 58 14.77 0.36 14.17
CA HIS A 58 13.50 0.12 14.88
C HIS A 58 13.13 1.27 15.85
N PHE A 59 14.12 1.97 16.39
CA PHE A 59 13.89 3.12 17.24
C PHE A 59 13.40 4.32 16.42
N THR A 60 14.12 4.67 15.36
CA THR A 60 13.79 5.81 14.50
C THR A 60 12.44 5.64 13.81
N PHE A 61 12.19 4.45 13.26
CA PHE A 61 11.05 4.20 12.38
C PHE A 61 9.87 3.52 13.06
N HIS A 62 10.05 2.85 14.21
CA HIS A 62 8.98 2.15 14.92
C HIS A 62 8.78 2.64 16.36
N ARG A 63 9.67 3.47 16.90
CA ARG A 63 9.67 3.93 18.31
C ARG A 63 9.80 2.77 19.30
N LEU A 64 10.44 1.68 18.88
CA LEU A 64 10.76 0.55 19.75
C LEU A 64 12.14 0.74 20.36
N THR A 65 12.28 0.48 21.66
CA THR A 65 13.59 0.26 22.30
C THR A 65 14.23 -1.02 21.76
N CYS A 66 15.52 -1.23 22.05
CA CYS A 66 16.19 -2.48 21.67
C CYS A 66 15.56 -3.68 22.39
N ASP A 67 15.22 -3.55 23.67
CA ASP A 67 14.55 -4.61 24.44
C ASP A 67 13.17 -4.95 23.86
N GLU A 68 12.36 -3.94 23.52
CA GLU A 68 11.05 -4.17 22.90
C GLU A 68 11.19 -4.87 21.54
N TYR A 69 12.21 -4.49 20.76
CA TYR A 69 12.50 -5.15 19.49
C TYR A 69 12.97 -6.59 19.69
N ASP A 70 13.79 -6.87 20.69
CA ASP A 70 14.23 -8.24 21.03
C ASP A 70 13.05 -9.10 21.47
N GLN A 71 12.16 -8.57 22.30
CA GLN A 71 10.91 -9.24 22.68
C GLN A 71 10.03 -9.53 21.46
N LEU A 72 9.93 -8.56 20.54
CA LEU A 72 9.20 -8.74 19.28
C LEU A 72 9.81 -9.85 18.42
N ARG A 73 11.15 -9.89 18.28
CA ARG A 73 11.88 -10.94 17.55
C ARG A 73 11.71 -12.32 18.21
N ALA A 74 11.81 -12.37 19.54
CA ALA A 74 11.62 -13.59 20.32
C ALA A 74 10.19 -14.13 20.15
N ARG A 75 9.18 -13.27 20.24
CA ARG A 75 7.77 -13.62 20.03
C ARG A 75 7.53 -14.20 18.62
N ALA A 76 8.13 -13.60 17.59
CA ALA A 76 8.00 -14.08 16.22
C ALA A 76 8.72 -15.42 15.96
N ALA A 77 9.68 -15.81 16.81
CA ALA A 77 10.45 -17.04 16.71
C ALA A 77 11.04 -17.29 15.30
N GLY A 78 11.53 -16.22 14.66
CA GLY A 78 12.10 -16.28 13.31
C GLY A 78 11.09 -16.62 12.20
N ARG A 79 9.79 -16.40 12.43
CA ARG A 79 8.71 -16.71 11.49
C ARG A 79 7.77 -15.52 11.29
N CYS A 80 7.14 -15.46 10.12
CA CYS A 80 6.06 -14.51 9.86
C CYS A 80 4.87 -14.80 10.80
N GLU A 81 4.42 -13.81 11.57
CA GLU A 81 3.33 -14.01 12.54
C GLU A 81 1.92 -14.17 11.91
N LEU A 82 1.79 -13.89 10.60
CA LEU A 82 0.56 -14.10 9.84
C LEU A 82 0.53 -15.47 9.14
N CYS A 83 1.58 -15.79 8.36
CA CYS A 83 1.61 -17.00 7.51
C CYS A 83 2.55 -18.10 8.01
N THR A 84 3.25 -17.89 9.14
CA THR A 84 4.17 -18.84 9.80
C THR A 84 5.42 -19.24 9.02
N THR A 85 5.58 -18.74 7.78
CA THR A 85 6.75 -18.98 6.94
C THR A 85 8.02 -18.55 7.68
N PRO A 86 9.04 -19.42 7.76
CA PRO A 86 10.36 -19.07 8.29
C PRO A 86 10.97 -17.88 7.59
N GLU A 87 11.68 -17.03 8.34
CA GLU A 87 12.39 -15.86 7.80
C GLU A 87 13.31 -16.24 6.63
N SER A 88 14.02 -17.36 6.74
CA SER A 88 14.92 -17.91 5.72
C SER A 88 14.24 -18.30 4.40
N GLU A 89 12.94 -18.59 4.43
CA GLU A 89 12.14 -19.01 3.28
C GLU A 89 11.32 -17.85 2.68
N THR A 90 11.32 -16.68 3.33
CA THR A 90 10.69 -15.50 2.75
C THR A 90 11.47 -15.03 1.52
N GLY A 91 10.78 -14.44 0.53
CA GLY A 91 11.44 -13.97 -0.70
C GLY A 91 12.56 -12.96 -0.47
N GLY A 92 12.52 -12.19 0.63
CA GLY A 92 13.56 -11.25 1.04
C GLY A 92 14.51 -11.77 2.13
N ARG A 93 14.36 -13.03 2.56
CA ARG A 93 15.08 -13.65 3.70
C ARG A 93 15.07 -12.79 4.97
N ARG A 94 13.99 -12.04 5.19
CA ARG A 94 13.85 -11.09 6.30
C ARG A 94 12.40 -10.93 6.72
N LEU A 95 12.20 -10.60 7.99
CA LEU A 95 10.93 -10.12 8.51
C LEU A 95 10.95 -8.59 8.65
N VAL A 96 9.80 -7.96 8.44
CA VAL A 96 9.59 -6.52 8.55
C VAL A 96 8.67 -6.21 9.72
N VAL A 97 8.96 -5.10 10.42
CA VAL A 97 8.12 -4.60 11.53
C VAL A 97 6.84 -4.00 10.96
N ASP A 98 5.75 -4.71 11.14
CA ASP A 98 4.44 -4.27 10.72
C ASP A 98 3.78 -3.43 11.83
N HIS A 99 3.18 -2.32 11.42
CA HIS A 99 2.62 -1.33 12.33
C HIS A 99 1.44 -0.61 11.68
N PHE A 100 0.50 -0.18 12.51
CA PHE A 100 -0.50 0.80 12.11
C PHE A 100 0.07 2.20 12.34
N TRP A 101 -0.11 3.09 11.37
CA TRP A 101 0.22 4.51 11.51
C TRP A 101 -0.80 5.36 10.75
N ASP A 102 -1.23 6.43 11.41
CA ASP A 102 -1.97 7.51 10.79
C ASP A 102 -1.50 8.86 11.34
N ALA A 103 -1.00 9.72 10.46
CA ALA A 103 -0.47 11.02 10.87
C ALA A 103 -1.57 12.03 11.28
N GLY A 104 -2.83 11.81 10.89
CA GLY A 104 -3.92 12.74 11.20
C GLY A 104 -4.45 12.56 12.62
N THR A 105 -4.56 11.31 13.07
CA THR A 105 -4.99 10.95 14.43
C THR A 105 -3.83 10.73 15.39
N GLU A 106 -2.59 10.73 14.89
CA GLU A 106 -1.36 10.38 15.61
C GLU A 106 -1.40 8.96 16.24
N VAL A 107 -2.37 8.13 15.87
CA VAL A 107 -2.49 6.77 16.39
C VAL A 107 -1.44 5.87 15.73
N ARG A 108 -0.68 5.17 16.57
CA ARG A 108 0.47 4.36 16.16
C ARG A 108 0.66 3.18 17.09
N PHE A 109 0.86 2.00 16.51
CA PHE A 109 1.29 0.84 17.28
C PHE A 109 1.90 -0.22 16.38
N VAL A 110 2.84 -0.99 16.94
CA VAL A 110 3.44 -2.17 16.32
C VAL A 110 2.55 -3.38 16.54
N ARG A 111 2.29 -4.11 15.45
CA ARG A 111 1.46 -5.31 15.46
C ARG A 111 2.30 -6.58 15.65
N GLY A 112 3.42 -6.67 14.92
CA GLY A 112 4.20 -7.91 14.84
C GLY A 112 5.29 -7.85 13.77
N LEU A 113 5.88 -9.01 13.49
CA LEU A 113 6.84 -9.22 12.41
C LEU A 113 6.24 -10.07 11.28
N LEU A 114 6.31 -9.56 10.05
CA LEU A 114 5.72 -10.18 8.86
C LEU A 114 6.73 -10.36 7.74
N CYS A 115 6.47 -11.27 6.81
CA CYS A 115 7.15 -11.24 5.51
C CYS A 115 6.56 -10.12 4.61
N ASP A 116 7.27 -9.72 3.56
CA ASP A 116 6.85 -8.63 2.67
C ASP A 116 5.45 -8.85 2.06
N ARG A 117 5.12 -10.09 1.69
CA ARG A 117 3.80 -10.46 1.15
C ARG A 117 2.69 -10.23 2.18
N CYS A 118 2.87 -10.68 3.42
CA CYS A 118 1.88 -10.53 4.47
C CYS A 118 1.76 -9.07 4.94
N ASN A 119 2.87 -8.31 4.93
CA ASN A 119 2.84 -6.88 5.18
C ASN A 119 2.00 -6.14 4.10
N ALA A 120 2.05 -6.57 2.85
CA ALA A 120 1.17 -6.04 1.80
C ALA A 120 -0.31 -6.36 2.04
N VAL A 121 -0.63 -7.54 2.60
CA VAL A 121 -1.99 -7.89 3.05
C VAL A 121 -2.46 -6.92 4.13
N MET A 122 -1.62 -6.61 5.13
CA MET A 122 -1.97 -5.65 6.17
C MET A 122 -2.21 -4.23 5.62
N ALA A 123 -1.53 -3.83 4.53
CA ALA A 123 -1.84 -2.57 3.86
C ALA A 123 -3.25 -2.56 3.23
N CYS A 124 -3.76 -3.69 2.76
CA CYS A 124 -5.16 -3.83 2.31
C CYS A 124 -6.13 -3.74 3.50
N PHE A 125 -5.80 -4.45 4.59
CA PHE A 125 -6.58 -4.44 5.83
C PHE A 125 -6.67 -3.04 6.47
N ASP A 126 -5.61 -2.23 6.35
CA ASP A 126 -5.56 -0.83 6.80
C ASP A 126 -6.25 0.16 5.85
N GLU A 127 -6.91 -0.34 4.79
CA GLU A 127 -7.58 0.43 3.76
C GLU A 127 -6.65 1.36 2.97
N ARG A 128 -5.33 1.16 3.05
CA ARG A 128 -4.32 1.88 2.25
C ARG A 128 -4.26 1.35 0.82
N LYS A 129 -4.60 0.08 0.63
CA LYS A 129 -4.74 -0.58 -0.68
C LYS A 129 -6.12 -1.24 -0.77
N ALA A 130 -6.62 -1.43 -1.99
CA ALA A 130 -7.82 -2.21 -2.20
C ALA A 130 -7.49 -3.71 -2.12
N TRP A 131 -8.41 -4.50 -1.57
CA TRP A 131 -8.31 -5.95 -1.61
C TRP A 131 -8.44 -6.47 -3.05
N GLY A 132 -7.45 -7.25 -3.49
CA GLY A 132 -7.59 -8.12 -4.67
C GLY A 132 -8.32 -9.43 -4.31
N VAL A 133 -8.86 -10.12 -5.32
CA VAL A 133 -9.57 -11.40 -5.14
C VAL A 133 -8.70 -12.42 -4.39
N ALA A 134 -7.44 -12.56 -4.81
CA ALA A 134 -6.49 -13.49 -4.18
C ALA A 134 -6.12 -13.13 -2.74
N SER A 135 -6.26 -11.86 -2.34
CA SER A 135 -5.88 -11.42 -1.00
C SER A 135 -7.03 -11.57 0.01
N ARG A 136 -8.29 -11.55 -0.41
CA ARG A 136 -9.46 -11.60 0.49
C ARG A 136 -9.50 -12.82 1.41
N GLN A 137 -8.95 -13.95 0.97
CA GLN A 137 -8.84 -15.15 1.81
C GLN A 137 -8.03 -14.92 3.11
N TRP A 138 -7.26 -13.84 3.20
CA TRP A 138 -6.46 -13.49 4.37
C TRP A 138 -7.16 -12.55 5.36
N GLU A 139 -8.40 -12.16 5.11
CA GLU A 139 -9.10 -11.14 5.91
C GLU A 139 -9.26 -11.56 7.38
N ASP A 140 -9.69 -12.80 7.63
CA ASP A 140 -9.85 -13.32 9.00
C ASP A 140 -8.49 -13.49 9.70
N ALA A 141 -7.48 -13.97 8.99
CA ALA A 141 -6.12 -14.07 9.51
C ALA A 141 -5.54 -12.70 9.89
N ALA A 142 -5.76 -11.67 9.06
CA ALA A 142 -5.34 -10.30 9.31
C ALA A 142 -6.04 -9.72 10.55
N ARG A 143 -7.35 -9.98 10.72
CA ARG A 143 -8.11 -9.57 11.89
C ARG A 143 -7.59 -10.23 13.17
N ASN A 144 -7.37 -11.54 13.16
CA ASN A 144 -6.81 -12.26 14.30
C ASN A 144 -5.38 -11.81 14.63
N TYR A 145 -4.58 -11.52 13.62
CA TYR A 145 -3.24 -10.97 13.81
C TYR A 145 -3.26 -9.57 14.45
N GLU A 146 -4.15 -8.68 13.99
CA GLU A 146 -4.33 -7.36 14.61
C GLU A 146 -4.80 -7.46 16.07
N ALA A 147 -5.75 -8.33 16.37
CA ALA A 147 -6.22 -8.53 17.75
C ALA A 147 -5.08 -8.95 18.70
N ARG A 148 -4.05 -9.62 18.18
CA ARG A 148 -2.85 -10.03 18.92
C ARG A 148 -1.69 -9.03 18.82
N SER A 149 -1.95 -7.76 18.49
CA SER A 149 -0.91 -6.74 18.31
C SER A 149 0.07 -6.67 19.49
N PHE A 150 1.36 -6.49 19.20
CA PHE A 150 2.41 -6.43 20.22
C PHE A 150 2.17 -5.32 21.26
N GLN A 151 1.85 -4.09 20.84
CA GLN A 151 1.70 -2.94 21.75
C GLN A 151 0.28 -2.75 22.34
N GLN A 152 -0.64 -3.72 22.16
CA GLN A 152 -2.00 -3.75 22.75
C GLN A 152 -2.67 -2.36 22.94
N PRO A 153 -3.10 -1.71 21.85
CA PRO A 153 -3.70 -0.37 21.90
C PRO A 153 -4.89 -0.26 22.84
N THR A 154 -5.12 0.94 23.38
CA THR A 154 -6.30 1.24 24.20
C THR A 154 -7.59 1.17 23.38
N ALA A 155 -8.74 1.03 24.06
CA ALA A 155 -10.05 1.05 23.40
C ALA A 155 -10.28 2.34 22.58
N GLU A 156 -9.83 3.49 23.09
CA GLU A 156 -9.90 4.76 22.37
C GLU A 156 -9.05 4.74 21.09
N ALA A 157 -7.81 4.23 21.17
CA ALA A 157 -6.96 4.06 20.01
C ALA A 157 -7.62 3.13 18.96
N TRP A 158 -8.27 2.04 19.37
CA TRP A 158 -9.03 1.16 18.47
C TRP A 158 -10.21 1.86 17.79
N SER A 159 -10.89 2.76 18.50
CA SER A 159 -11.94 3.59 17.92
C SER A 159 -11.37 4.50 16.83
N LEU A 160 -10.23 5.15 17.09
CA LEU A 160 -9.56 5.99 16.09
C LEU A 160 -9.11 5.20 14.86
N VAL A 161 -8.55 4.00 15.05
CA VAL A 161 -8.19 3.09 13.94
C VAL A 161 -9.40 2.79 13.05
N SER A 162 -10.55 2.50 13.67
CA SER A 162 -11.81 2.21 12.96
C SER A 162 -12.26 3.40 12.11
N GLU A 163 -12.24 4.61 12.68
CA GLU A 163 -12.60 5.84 11.96
C GLU A 163 -11.62 6.16 10.82
N VAL A 164 -10.31 5.98 11.04
CA VAL A 164 -9.29 6.15 10.01
C VAL A 164 -9.52 5.19 8.83
N ARG A 165 -9.80 3.91 9.11
CA ARG A 165 -10.10 2.91 8.06
C ARG A 165 -11.35 3.28 7.28
N LYS A 166 -12.41 3.70 7.96
CA LYS A 166 -13.66 4.17 7.33
C LYS A 166 -13.39 5.37 6.42
N ALA A 167 -12.62 6.35 6.89
CA ALA A 167 -12.24 7.53 6.10
C ALA A 167 -11.39 7.17 4.87
N ARG A 168 -10.42 6.26 5.02
CA ARG A 168 -9.59 5.74 3.91
C ARG A 168 -10.43 5.01 2.87
N ARG A 169 -11.35 4.14 3.29
CA ARG A 169 -12.32 3.46 2.42
C ARG A 169 -13.16 4.47 1.63
N ALA A 170 -13.75 5.45 2.32
CA ALA A 170 -14.58 6.47 1.70
C ALA A 170 -13.79 7.33 0.69
N ARG A 171 -12.55 7.71 1.04
CA ARG A 171 -11.65 8.43 0.12
C ARG A 171 -11.36 7.60 -1.12
N ARG A 172 -11.08 6.31 -0.95
CA ARG A 172 -10.81 5.41 -2.07
C ARG A 172 -12.02 5.26 -2.98
N GLU A 173 -13.23 5.14 -2.43
CA GLU A 173 -14.45 5.08 -3.26
C GLU A 173 -14.67 6.37 -4.05
N ARG A 174 -14.39 7.54 -3.46
CA ARG A 174 -14.44 8.82 -4.20
C ARG A 174 -13.38 8.93 -5.31
N MET A 175 -12.21 8.34 -5.09
CA MET A 175 -11.10 8.36 -6.07
C MET A 175 -11.19 7.21 -7.07
N ARG A 176 -12.04 6.20 -6.83
CA ARG A 176 -12.33 5.16 -7.79
C ARG A 176 -12.85 5.91 -9.01
N PRO A 177 -12.14 5.87 -10.16
CA PRO A 177 -12.67 6.49 -11.36
C PRO A 177 -14.09 5.93 -11.47
N THR A 178 -15.07 6.83 -11.54
CA THR A 178 -16.37 6.42 -12.06
C THR A 178 -15.98 5.70 -13.33
N ARG A 179 -16.23 4.38 -13.39
CA ARG A 179 -16.35 3.72 -14.68
C ARG A 179 -17.50 4.49 -15.30
N SER A 180 -17.20 5.65 -15.90
CA SER A 180 -17.99 6.21 -16.98
C SER A 180 -18.32 4.98 -17.78
N GLU A 181 -19.63 4.66 -17.82
CA GLU A 181 -20.20 3.52 -18.53
C GLU A 181 -19.25 3.17 -19.66
N PRO A 182 -18.79 1.91 -19.79
CA PRO A 182 -17.83 1.54 -20.84
C PRO A 182 -18.26 2.28 -22.07
N ALA A 183 -17.48 3.31 -22.46
CA ALA A 183 -17.93 4.30 -23.42
C ALA A 183 -18.54 3.47 -24.53
N ARG A 184 -19.85 3.60 -24.75
CA ARG A 184 -20.59 2.74 -25.68
C ARG A 184 -20.00 3.03 -27.05
N LEU A 185 -18.86 2.41 -27.32
CA LEU A 185 -18.13 2.31 -28.56
C LEU A 185 -18.68 1.12 -29.36
N ALA A 186 -19.79 0.54 -28.91
CA ALA A 186 -20.78 0.03 -29.84
C ALA A 186 -21.39 1.25 -30.54
N SER A 187 -20.72 1.71 -31.59
CA SER A 187 -21.43 2.22 -32.76
C SER A 187 -22.54 1.21 -33.05
N SER A 188 -23.76 1.67 -33.31
CA SER A 188 -24.94 0.85 -33.62
C SER A 188 -24.71 -0.18 -34.74
N ASP A 189 -23.60 -0.05 -35.46
CA ASP A 189 -23.31 -0.71 -36.72
C ASP A 189 -22.32 -1.88 -36.58
N GLY A 190 -21.87 -2.19 -35.36
CA GLY A 190 -21.01 -3.37 -35.07
C GLY A 190 -19.59 -3.33 -35.66
N ARG A 191 -19.18 -2.23 -36.29
CA ARG A 191 -17.80 -2.04 -36.76
C ARG A 191 -16.91 -1.55 -35.63
N LEU A 192 -15.94 -2.38 -35.25
CA LEU A 192 -14.80 -1.96 -34.44
C LEU A 192 -14.07 -0.84 -35.21
N ASP A 193 -13.94 0.33 -34.58
CA ASP A 193 -13.11 1.41 -35.11
C ASP A 193 -11.67 0.90 -35.20
N ALA A 194 -11.13 0.83 -36.41
CA ALA A 194 -9.76 0.36 -36.68
C ALA A 194 -8.68 1.21 -36.00
N SER A 195 -9.05 2.30 -35.32
CA SER A 195 -8.15 3.21 -34.63
C SER A 195 -7.94 2.93 -33.13
N VAL A 196 -8.45 1.83 -32.57
CA VAL A 196 -8.21 1.48 -31.15
C VAL A 196 -6.71 1.26 -30.90
N ARG A 197 -6.07 2.27 -30.30
CA ARG A 197 -4.67 2.20 -29.89
C ARG A 197 -4.57 1.46 -28.55
N ILE A 198 -3.98 0.28 -28.57
CA ILE A 198 -3.68 -0.49 -27.36
C ILE A 198 -2.32 -0.02 -26.81
N PRO A 199 -2.26 0.54 -25.58
CA PRO A 199 -1.00 0.91 -24.96
C PRO A 199 -0.21 -0.36 -24.59
N LEU A 200 0.89 -0.63 -25.31
CA LEU A 200 1.73 -1.81 -25.08
C LEU A 200 2.73 -1.63 -23.92
N ASP A 201 2.91 -0.42 -23.41
CA ASP A 201 3.80 -0.09 -22.29
C ASP A 201 3.26 -0.55 -20.92
N ARG A 202 1.99 -0.99 -20.86
CA ARG A 202 1.32 -1.44 -19.64
C ARG A 202 0.66 -2.80 -19.86
N PRO A 203 1.35 -3.91 -19.53
CA PRO A 203 0.87 -5.27 -19.84
C PRO A 203 -0.53 -5.58 -19.31
N SER A 204 -0.89 -5.06 -18.13
CA SER A 204 -2.23 -5.23 -17.56
C SER A 204 -3.33 -4.54 -18.36
N ASP A 205 -3.03 -3.34 -18.86
CA ASP A 205 -3.98 -2.50 -19.59
C ASP A 205 -4.13 -3.03 -21.03
N ALA A 206 -3.02 -3.46 -21.64
CA ALA A 206 -3.01 -4.15 -22.93
C ALA A 206 -3.83 -5.44 -22.89
N ALA A 207 -3.63 -6.29 -21.88
CA ALA A 207 -4.38 -7.53 -21.72
C ALA A 207 -5.88 -7.27 -21.50
N ALA A 208 -6.25 -6.22 -20.75
CA ALA A 208 -7.64 -5.84 -20.56
C ALA A 208 -8.28 -5.33 -21.87
N ALA A 209 -7.56 -4.51 -22.64
CA ALA A 209 -8.02 -4.01 -23.93
C ALA A 209 -8.21 -5.13 -24.96
N LEU A 210 -7.27 -6.09 -25.05
CA LEU A 210 -7.37 -7.25 -25.93
C LEU A 210 -8.59 -8.12 -25.59
N ARG A 211 -8.82 -8.41 -24.30
CA ARG A 211 -10.02 -9.16 -23.87
C ARG A 211 -11.34 -8.45 -24.17
N ALA A 212 -11.34 -7.12 -24.21
CA ALA A 212 -12.53 -6.34 -24.54
C ALA A 212 -12.77 -6.25 -26.06
N ALA A 213 -11.71 -6.31 -26.87
CA ALA A 213 -11.78 -6.12 -28.32
C ALA A 213 -11.87 -7.42 -29.12
N MET A 214 -11.53 -8.57 -28.53
CA MET A 214 -11.41 -9.86 -29.22
C MET A 214 -12.38 -10.90 -28.63
N THR A 215 -12.86 -11.82 -29.48
CA THR A 215 -13.57 -13.02 -29.02
C THR A 215 -12.61 -13.98 -28.30
N ALA A 216 -13.17 -14.94 -27.55
CA ALA A 216 -12.36 -15.97 -26.89
C ALA A 216 -11.47 -16.74 -27.88
N ASP A 217 -12.01 -17.09 -29.05
CA ASP A 217 -11.28 -17.82 -30.10
C ASP A 217 -10.16 -16.98 -30.70
N GLN A 218 -10.42 -15.69 -30.96
CA GLN A 218 -9.41 -14.76 -31.46
C GLN A 218 -8.26 -14.58 -30.46
N LEU A 219 -8.60 -14.44 -29.18
CA LEU A 219 -7.59 -14.33 -28.12
C LEU A 219 -6.76 -15.61 -27.98
N ALA A 220 -7.40 -16.79 -28.09
CA ALA A 220 -6.71 -18.07 -28.08
C ALA A 220 -5.74 -18.21 -29.27
N ALA A 221 -6.16 -17.82 -30.47
CA ALA A 221 -5.32 -17.82 -31.66
C ALA A 221 -4.11 -16.89 -31.52
N LEU A 222 -4.29 -15.69 -30.95
CA LEU A 222 -3.20 -14.75 -30.66
C LEU A 222 -2.19 -15.33 -29.66
N ILE A 223 -2.67 -15.95 -28.58
CA ILE A 223 -1.81 -16.59 -27.58
C ILE A 223 -0.97 -17.71 -28.23
N ALA A 224 -1.58 -18.55 -29.06
CA ALA A 224 -0.89 -19.62 -29.77
C ALA A 224 0.20 -19.07 -30.70
N ALA A 225 -0.11 -18.03 -31.48
CA ALA A 225 0.87 -17.40 -32.37
C ALA A 225 2.08 -16.82 -31.62
N LEU A 226 1.85 -16.17 -30.47
CA LEU A 226 2.93 -15.64 -29.63
C LEU A 226 3.81 -16.76 -29.07
N GLN A 227 3.23 -17.88 -28.65
CA GLN A 227 3.98 -19.04 -28.13
C GLN A 227 4.84 -19.70 -29.21
N SER A 228 4.33 -19.83 -30.44
CA SER A 228 5.11 -20.32 -31.58
C SER A 228 6.30 -19.42 -31.88
N SER A 229 6.12 -18.09 -31.89
CA SER A 229 7.21 -17.15 -32.20
C SER A 229 8.35 -17.17 -31.16
N GLN A 230 8.05 -17.47 -29.89
CA GLN A 230 9.07 -17.60 -28.85
C GLN A 230 9.88 -18.90 -29.00
N SER A 231 9.26 -19.94 -29.56
CA SER A 231 9.92 -21.24 -29.76
C SER A 231 10.89 -21.22 -30.95
N GLU A 232 10.63 -20.38 -31.96
CA GLU A 232 11.53 -20.20 -33.12
C GLU A 232 12.73 -19.29 -32.81
N ALA A 233 12.62 -18.45 -31.79
CA ALA A 233 13.68 -17.51 -31.39
C ALA A 233 14.69 -18.10 -30.38
N ALA A 234 14.45 -19.32 -29.88
CA ALA A 234 15.27 -20.02 -28.89
C ALA A 234 16.13 -21.10 -29.56
#